data_AF-A0A2D9TFF8-F1
#
_entry.id   AF-A0A2D9TFF8-F1
#
_cell.length_a   1.000
_cell.length_b   1.000
_cell.length_c   1.000
_cell.angle_alpha   90.00
_cell.angle_beta   90.00
_cell.angle_gamma   90.00
#
_symmetry.space_group_name_H-M   'P 1'
#
loop_
_entity.id
_entity.type
_entity.pdbx_description
1 polymer ?
#
loop_
_entity_poly.entity_id
_entity_poly.type
_entity_poly.pdbx_seq_one_letter_code
_entity_poly.pdbx_strand_id
1 'polypeptide(L)'
;MSYTVEIDGQEVTLPVSMRGGVLHVMLRATDRATFEAEAIKAPLVTQDEDGTLRTLSGVDIHHIGPMVLVPAVLDEAGEVVIPAVMDTRHHVNFWLGPRIIAYGVWVDWVQRWVSEGAPINTPNKDEEGVSLSGIELIDPDTIFTPSNVLA
;
A
#
# COMPACT_ATOMS: atom_id res chain seq x y z
N MET A 1 12.66 -6.04 5.99
CA MET A 1 12.64 -6.85 7.21
C MET A 1 11.17 -6.98 7.55
N SER A 2 10.64 -8.19 7.40
CA SER A 2 9.26 -8.52 7.70
C SER A 2 8.96 -8.26 9.17
N TYR A 3 7.74 -7.79 9.47
CA TYR A 3 7.35 -7.45 10.83
C TYR A 3 6.48 -8.55 11.42
N THR A 4 7.02 -9.29 12.38
CA THR A 4 6.30 -10.38 13.06
C THR A 4 5.79 -9.90 14.41
N VAL A 5 4.52 -10.18 14.69
CA VAL A 5 3.86 -9.89 15.97
C VAL A 5 3.35 -11.18 16.59
N GLU A 6 3.29 -11.23 17.92
CA GLU A 6 2.57 -12.29 18.62
C GLU A 6 1.11 -11.86 18.81
N ILE A 7 0.18 -12.66 18.29
CA ILE A 7 -1.26 -12.48 18.41
C ILE A 7 -1.85 -13.80 18.92
N ASP A 8 -2.57 -13.75 20.03
CA ASP A 8 -3.19 -14.94 20.67
C ASP A 8 -2.21 -16.12 20.86
N GLY A 9 -0.94 -15.82 21.12
CA GLY A 9 0.13 -16.81 21.31
C GLY A 9 0.67 -17.44 20.01
N GLN A 10 0.33 -16.87 18.85
CA GLN A 10 0.88 -17.25 17.55
C GLN A 10 1.70 -16.12 16.94
N GLU A 11 2.85 -16.46 16.38
CA GLU A 11 3.64 -15.52 15.57
C GLU A 11 2.97 -15.34 14.20
N VAL A 12 2.57 -14.11 13.91
CA VAL A 12 1.96 -13.71 12.65
C VAL A 12 2.88 -12.71 11.97
N THR A 13 3.24 -13.00 10.72
CA THR A 13 4.02 -12.06 9.91
C THR A 13 3.08 -11.13 9.16
N LEU A 14 3.27 -9.82 9.35
CA LEU A 14 2.51 -8.78 8.68
C LEU A 14 3.25 -8.33 7.41
N PRO A 15 2.58 -8.15 6.26
CA PRO A 15 3.18 -7.71 5.01
C PRO A 15 3.45 -6.20 5.04
N VAL A 16 4.44 -5.81 5.83
CA VAL A 16 4.94 -4.44 6.03
C VAL A 16 6.46 -4.48 6.20
N SER A 17 7.14 -3.37 5.95
CA SER A 17 8.61 -3.32 6.01
C SER A 17 9.12 -2.10 6.75
N MET A 18 10.07 -2.31 7.66
CA MET A 18 10.75 -1.23 8.39
C MET A 18 11.98 -0.75 7.61
N ARG A 19 12.04 0.56 7.29
CA ARG A 19 13.19 1.18 6.59
C ARG A 19 13.47 2.55 7.19
N GLY A 20 14.70 2.77 7.67
CA GLY A 20 15.10 4.08 8.22
C GLY A 20 14.27 4.57 9.43
N GLY A 21 13.68 3.66 10.21
CA GLY A 21 12.80 4.01 11.34
C GLY A 21 11.37 4.38 10.95
N VAL A 22 11.01 4.19 9.69
CA VAL A 22 9.66 4.35 9.15
C VAL A 22 9.11 2.98 8.79
N LEU A 23 7.85 2.72 9.14
CA LEU A 23 7.14 1.54 8.71
C LEU A 23 6.42 1.85 7.41
N HIS A 24 6.71 1.06 6.39
CA HIS A 24 6.08 1.13 5.08
C HIS A 24 4.95 0.11 5.00
N VAL A 25 3.75 0.60 4.72
CA VAL A 25 2.58 -0.21 4.36
C VAL A 25 2.24 0.14 2.92
N MET A 26 2.31 -0.85 2.01
CA MET A 26 2.05 -0.66 0.59
C MET A 26 0.66 -1.18 0.25
N LEU A 27 -0.18 -0.31 -0.29
CA LEU A 27 -1.56 -0.63 -0.62
C LEU A 27 -1.83 -0.40 -2.11
N ARG A 28 -2.72 -1.22 -2.65
CA ARG A 28 -3.31 -1.04 -3.97
C ARG A 28 -4.81 -1.24 -3.91
N ALA A 29 -5.56 -0.20 -4.25
CA ALA A 29 -7.02 -0.26 -4.30
C ALA A 29 -7.52 -0.34 -5.74
N THR A 30 -8.71 -0.90 -5.94
CA THR A 30 -9.38 -0.90 -7.26
C THR A 30 -9.45 0.51 -7.85
N ASP A 31 -9.79 1.49 -7.02
CA ASP A 31 -9.82 2.91 -7.37
C ASP A 31 -9.63 3.79 -6.12
N ARG A 32 -9.54 5.11 -6.35
CA ARG A 32 -9.35 6.10 -5.29
C ARG A 32 -10.53 6.16 -4.31
N ALA A 33 -11.77 6.00 -4.78
CA ALA A 33 -12.95 6.08 -3.93
C ALA A 33 -13.01 4.90 -2.95
N THR A 34 -12.65 3.70 -3.43
CA THR A 34 -12.51 2.49 -2.62
C THR A 34 -11.42 2.68 -1.56
N PHE A 35 -10.28 3.26 -1.95
CA PHE A 35 -9.22 3.60 -1.01
C PHE A 35 -9.72 4.55 0.08
N GLU A 36 -10.31 5.68 -0.28
CA GLU A 36 -10.76 6.69 0.69
C GLU A 36 -11.83 6.12 1.65
N ALA A 37 -12.75 5.29 1.14
CA ALA A 37 -13.78 4.64 1.96
C ALA A 37 -13.21 3.65 2.99
N GLU A 38 -12.16 2.90 2.64
CA GLU A 38 -11.50 1.98 3.58
C GLU A 38 -10.48 2.69 4.49
N ALA A 39 -9.82 3.75 4.00
CA ALA A 39 -8.82 4.50 4.75
C ALA A 39 -9.41 5.12 6.03
N ILE A 40 -10.63 5.66 5.99
CA ILE A 40 -11.32 6.24 7.16
C ILE A 40 -11.54 5.21 8.28
N LYS A 41 -11.59 3.91 7.95
CA LYS A 41 -11.75 2.84 8.94
C LYS A 41 -10.44 2.52 9.66
N ALA A 42 -9.30 2.95 9.11
CA ALA A 42 -8.02 2.82 9.78
C ALA A 42 -7.98 3.78 10.97
N PRO A 43 -7.44 3.38 12.14
CA PRO A 43 -7.25 4.27 13.29
C PRO A 43 -6.13 5.31 13.06
N LEU A 44 -5.70 5.48 11.82
CA LEU A 44 -4.63 6.36 11.35
C LEU A 44 -5.16 7.57 10.59
N VAL A 45 -6.42 7.51 10.16
CA VAL A 45 -7.06 8.52 9.31
C VAL A 45 -8.36 8.95 9.97
N THR A 46 -8.63 10.24 9.88
CA THR A 46 -9.87 10.88 10.30
C THR A 46 -10.44 11.65 9.12
N GLN A 47 -11.75 11.86 9.12
CA GLN A 47 -12.40 12.74 8.15
C GLN A 47 -12.88 13.98 8.90
N ASP A 48 -12.56 15.17 8.40
CA ASP A 48 -13.11 16.42 8.94
C ASP A 48 -14.54 16.70 8.44
N GLU A 49 -15.18 17.73 8.99
CA GLU A 49 -16.58 18.08 8.68
C GLU A 49 -16.81 18.36 7.19
N ASP A 50 -15.77 18.78 6.46
CA ASP A 50 -15.80 19.07 5.02
C ASP A 50 -15.56 17.82 4.16
N GLY A 51 -15.38 16.66 4.79
CA GLY A 51 -15.13 15.39 4.10
C GLY A 51 -13.67 15.15 3.73
N THR A 52 -12.74 16.02 4.16
CA THR A 52 -11.31 15.89 3.84
C THR A 52 -10.65 14.88 4.78
N LEU A 53 -9.85 13.98 4.19
CA LEU A 53 -9.06 13.02 4.97
C LEU A 53 -7.87 13.71 5.62
N ARG A 54 -7.70 13.49 6.93
CA ARG A 54 -6.56 13.91 7.72
C ARG A 54 -5.92 12.73 8.41
N THR A 55 -4.60 12.67 8.34
CA THR A 55 -3.83 11.63 9.00
C THR A 55 -3.47 12.04 10.42
N LEU A 56 -3.25 11.04 11.29
CA LEU A 56 -2.63 11.29 12.58
C LEU A 56 -1.20 11.85 12.40
N SER A 57 -0.75 12.66 13.36
CA SER A 57 0.62 13.18 13.35
C SER A 57 1.64 12.04 13.34
N GLY A 58 2.52 12.03 12.33
CA GLY A 58 3.48 10.95 12.09
C GLY A 58 2.96 9.84 11.17
N VAL A 59 1.87 10.08 10.44
CA VAL A 59 1.38 9.23 9.36
C VAL A 59 1.35 10.06 8.07
N ASP A 60 2.11 9.61 7.08
CA ASP A 60 2.12 10.20 5.73
C ASP A 60 1.52 9.22 4.73
N ILE A 61 0.63 9.72 3.86
CA ILE A 61 0.01 8.96 2.77
C ILE A 61 0.57 9.47 1.45
N HIS A 62 1.24 8.59 0.71
CA HIS A 62 1.82 8.90 -0.59
C HIS A 62 1.03 8.22 -1.69
N HIS A 63 0.26 9.02 -2.44
CA HIS A 63 -0.41 8.55 -3.65
C HIS A 63 0.60 8.45 -4.80
N ILE A 64 0.71 7.27 -5.39
CA ILE A 64 1.65 7.03 -6.50
C ILE A 64 0.93 7.12 -7.86
N GLY A 65 -0.34 6.71 -7.89
CA GLY A 65 -1.16 6.72 -9.12
C GLY A 65 -0.93 5.48 -10.01
N PRO A 66 -1.28 5.58 -11.30
CA PRO A 66 -1.10 4.47 -12.24
C PRO A 66 0.37 4.09 -12.45
N MET A 67 0.63 2.81 -12.59
CA MET A 67 1.98 2.27 -12.81
C MET A 67 2.14 1.77 -14.25
N VAL A 68 3.31 1.98 -14.85
CA VAL A 68 3.67 1.37 -16.13
C VAL A 68 4.13 -0.07 -15.87
N LEU A 69 3.43 -1.05 -16.44
CA LEU A 69 3.82 -2.46 -16.36
C LEU A 69 4.76 -2.84 -17.51
N VAL A 70 4.43 -2.38 -18.71
CA VAL A 70 5.25 -2.58 -19.92
C VAL A 70 5.40 -1.22 -20.60
N PRO A 71 6.63 -0.70 -20.78
CA PRO A 71 6.85 0.55 -21.49
C PRO A 71 6.31 0.53 -22.91
N ALA A 72 5.97 1.71 -23.43
CA ALA A 72 5.63 1.85 -24.85
C ALA A 72 6.84 1.50 -25.72
N VAL A 73 6.58 0.93 -26.90
CA VAL A 73 7.59 0.77 -27.95
C VAL A 73 7.52 1.98 -28.85
N LEU A 74 8.67 2.62 -29.07
CA LEU A 74 8.83 3.78 -29.94
C LEU A 74 9.51 3.38 -31.24
N ASP A 75 9.20 4.07 -32.33
CA ASP A 75 9.96 3.99 -33.58
C ASP A 75 11.22 4.89 -33.56
N GLU A 76 11.95 4.93 -34.68
CA GLU A 76 13.17 5.75 -34.83
C GLU A 76 12.91 7.26 -34.73
N ALA A 77 11.66 7.71 -34.94
CA ALA A 77 11.26 9.10 -34.80
C ALA A 77 10.77 9.44 -33.37
N GLY A 78 10.66 8.44 -32.48
CA GLY A 78 10.16 8.58 -31.12
C GLY A 78 8.63 8.47 -31.00
N GLU A 79 7.93 8.08 -32.07
CA GLU A 79 6.48 7.91 -32.06
C GLU A 79 6.08 6.55 -31.50
N VAL A 80 4.97 6.50 -30.76
CA VAL A 80 4.48 5.28 -30.12
C VAL A 80 3.90 4.32 -31.16
N VAL A 81 4.52 3.15 -31.32
CA VAL A 81 4.03 2.06 -32.18
C VAL A 81 3.26 1.01 -31.39
N ILE A 82 3.61 0.80 -30.11
CA ILE A 82 2.86 -0.06 -29.18
C ILE A 82 2.68 0.74 -27.89
N PRO A 83 1.43 1.00 -27.45
CA PRO A 83 1.18 1.76 -26.22
C PRO A 83 1.67 1.00 -24.99
N ALA A 84 2.02 1.75 -23.95
CA ALA A 84 2.38 1.17 -22.66
C ALA A 84 1.20 0.40 -22.06
N VAL A 85 1.50 -0.71 -21.38
CA VAL A 85 0.51 -1.42 -20.55
C VAL A 85 0.56 -0.79 -19.16
N MET A 86 -0.58 -0.29 -18.70
CA MET A 86 -0.71 0.42 -17.43
C MET A 86 -1.49 -0.41 -16.41
N ASP A 87 -1.07 -0.38 -15.15
CA ASP A 87 -1.93 -0.69 -14.03
C ASP A 87 -2.60 0.61 -13.57
N THR A 88 -3.90 0.71 -13.82
CA THR A 88 -4.69 1.90 -13.48
C THR A 88 -5.24 1.87 -12.05
N ARG A 89 -4.97 0.81 -11.28
CA ARG A 89 -5.36 0.74 -9.87
C ARG A 89 -4.68 1.83 -9.06
N HIS A 90 -5.28 2.14 -7.92
CA HIS A 90 -4.83 3.22 -7.06
C HIS A 90 -3.75 2.74 -6.09
N HIS A 91 -2.49 3.04 -6.40
CA HIS A 91 -1.34 2.70 -5.55
C HIS A 91 -1.07 3.79 -4.53
N VAL A 92 -0.87 3.37 -3.28
CA VAL A 92 -0.65 4.29 -2.17
C VAL A 92 0.22 3.65 -1.09
N ASN A 93 1.12 4.44 -0.51
CA ASN A 93 1.95 4.02 0.62
C ASN A 93 1.58 4.79 1.88
N PHE A 94 1.45 4.09 3.01
CA PHE A 94 1.46 4.71 4.33
C PHE A 94 2.86 4.60 4.92
N TRP A 95 3.37 5.73 5.38
CA TRP A 95 4.64 5.82 6.11
C TRP A 95 4.34 6.21 7.54
N LEU A 96 4.62 5.29 8.47
CA LEU A 96 4.36 5.50 9.89
C LEU A 96 5.68 5.83 10.59
N GLY A 97 5.70 6.98 11.24
CA GLY A 97 6.81 7.41 12.08
C GLY A 97 6.90 6.61 13.38
N PRO A 98 8.05 6.71 14.09
CA PRO A 98 8.37 5.87 15.24
C PRO A 98 7.35 5.96 16.37
N ARG A 99 6.71 7.12 16.56
CA ARG A 99 5.67 7.30 17.58
C ARG A 99 4.42 6.48 17.28
N ILE A 100 3.95 6.48 16.03
CA ILE A 100 2.78 5.69 15.60
C ILE A 100 3.11 4.20 15.65
N ILE A 101 4.32 3.82 15.25
CA ILE A 101 4.81 2.45 15.35
C ILE A 101 4.75 1.97 16.80
N ALA A 102 5.33 2.73 17.74
CA ALA A 102 5.39 2.37 19.15
C ALA A 102 4.01 2.31 19.83
N TYR A 103 3.04 3.12 19.39
CA TYR A 103 1.67 3.02 19.89
C TYR A 103 0.93 1.76 19.42
N GLY A 104 1.37 1.14 18.32
CA GLY A 104 0.81 -0.14 17.86
C GLY A 104 -0.59 -0.07 17.26
N VAL A 105 -1.22 1.11 17.17
CA VAL A 105 -2.60 1.27 16.64
C VAL A 105 -2.77 0.77 15.21
N TRP A 106 -1.68 0.64 14.45
CA TRP A 106 -1.68 0.13 13.08
C TRP A 106 -1.72 -1.41 13.00
N VAL A 107 -1.37 -2.12 14.07
CA VAL A 107 -1.21 -3.59 14.07
C VAL A 107 -2.53 -4.27 13.76
N ASP A 108 -3.58 -3.99 14.53
CA ASP A 108 -4.91 -4.59 14.34
C ASP A 108 -5.48 -4.27 12.95
N TRP A 109 -5.21 -3.05 12.47
CA TRP A 109 -5.61 -2.62 11.13
C TRP A 109 -4.97 -3.49 10.05
N VAL A 110 -3.64 -3.64 10.06
CA VAL A 110 -2.91 -4.47 9.09
C VAL A 110 -3.23 -5.96 9.24
N GLN A 111 -3.32 -6.45 10.48
CA GLN A 111 -3.63 -7.83 10.82
C GLN A 111 -4.94 -8.28 10.18
N ARG A 112 -5.95 -7.40 10.10
CA ARG A 112 -7.24 -7.74 9.51
C ARG A 112 -7.11 -8.32 8.10
N TRP A 113 -6.19 -7.82 7.27
CA TRP A 113 -5.91 -8.42 5.96
C TRP A 113 -5.35 -9.84 6.05
N VAL A 114 -4.49 -10.12 7.02
CA VAL A 114 -3.89 -11.44 7.21
C VAL A 114 -4.92 -12.44 7.75
N SER A 115 -5.82 -11.99 8.63
CA SER A 115 -6.83 -12.85 9.25
C SER A 115 -8.08 -13.06 8.38
N GLU A 116 -8.53 -12.05 7.64
CA GLU A 116 -9.79 -12.07 6.89
C GLU A 116 -9.60 -12.05 5.36
N GLY A 117 -8.42 -11.68 4.89
CA GLY A 117 -8.14 -11.51 3.46
C GLY A 117 -7.85 -12.83 2.74
N ALA A 118 -7.76 -12.72 1.42
CA ALA A 118 -7.32 -13.80 0.54
C ALA A 118 -6.02 -13.40 -0.18
N PRO A 119 -5.18 -14.34 -0.62
CA PRO A 119 -4.01 -14.01 -1.43
C PRO A 119 -4.38 -13.16 -2.65
N ILE A 120 -3.52 -12.20 -3.01
CA ILE A 120 -3.73 -11.41 -4.22
C ILE A 120 -3.71 -12.30 -5.47
N ASN A 121 -4.62 -12.01 -6.38
CA ASN A 121 -4.92 -12.84 -7.55
C ASN A 121 -4.54 -12.15 -8.87
N THR A 122 -4.21 -10.87 -8.83
CA THR A 122 -3.73 -10.08 -9.97
C THR A 122 -2.52 -9.21 -9.60
N PRO A 123 -1.36 -9.82 -9.25
CA PRO A 123 -0.14 -9.07 -8.98
C PRO A 123 0.41 -8.42 -10.25
N ASN A 124 1.12 -7.30 -10.12
CA ASN A 124 1.78 -6.65 -11.27
C ASN A 124 3.01 -7.42 -11.75
N LYS A 125 3.67 -8.14 -10.83
CA LYS A 125 4.86 -8.95 -11.09
C LYS A 125 4.96 -10.07 -10.06
N ASP A 126 6.10 -10.18 -9.38
CA ASP A 126 6.41 -11.14 -8.32
C ASP A 126 5.93 -10.65 -6.94
N GLU A 127 4.91 -9.78 -6.93
CA GLU A 127 4.37 -9.20 -5.71
C GLU A 127 3.60 -10.28 -4.93
N GLU A 128 3.83 -10.35 -3.63
CA GLU A 128 3.00 -11.14 -2.72
C GLU A 128 2.17 -10.20 -1.84
N GLY A 129 1.03 -10.70 -1.35
CA GLY A 129 0.16 -9.90 -0.51
C GLY A 129 -1.19 -10.55 -0.28
N VAL A 130 -2.07 -9.78 0.37
CA VAL A 130 -3.41 -10.19 0.75
C VAL A 130 -4.42 -9.11 0.36
N SER A 131 -5.58 -9.52 -0.13
CA SER A 131 -6.69 -8.65 -0.55
C SER A 131 -7.85 -8.76 0.42
N LEU A 132 -8.36 -7.60 0.83
CA LEU A 132 -9.56 -7.48 1.67
C LEU A 132 -10.30 -6.19 1.29
N SER A 133 -11.62 -6.28 1.14
CA SER A 133 -12.49 -5.11 0.90
C SER A 133 -12.07 -4.25 -0.32
N GLY A 134 -11.51 -4.86 -1.37
CA GLY A 134 -11.06 -4.15 -2.57
C GLY A 134 -9.71 -3.43 -2.41
N ILE A 135 -8.99 -3.71 -1.32
CA ILE A 135 -7.65 -3.22 -1.05
C ILE A 135 -6.70 -4.41 -0.96
N GLU A 136 -5.65 -4.38 -1.77
CA GLU A 136 -4.52 -5.28 -1.70
C GLU A 136 -3.45 -4.67 -0.80
N LEU A 137 -3.07 -5.36 0.27
CA LEU A 137 -1.91 -5.09 1.10
C LEU A 137 -0.74 -5.92 0.56
N ILE A 138 0.23 -5.21 -0.01
CA ILE A 138 1.37 -5.80 -0.72
C ILE A 138 2.56 -5.88 0.21
N ASP A 139 3.24 -7.03 0.25
CA ASP A 139 4.48 -7.19 1.00
C ASP A 139 5.59 -6.35 0.35
N PRO A 140 6.09 -5.29 1.03
CA PRO A 140 7.11 -4.42 0.45
C PRO A 140 8.45 -5.11 0.20
N ASP A 141 8.72 -6.25 0.84
CA ASP A 141 9.96 -7.01 0.66
C ASP A 141 9.94 -7.84 -0.64
N THR A 142 8.78 -7.98 -1.29
CA THR A 142 8.63 -8.60 -2.64
C THR A 142 8.73 -7.59 -3.79
N ILE A 143 8.86 -6.30 -3.48
CA ILE A 143 8.99 -5.23 -4.46
C ILE A 143 10.47 -4.89 -4.70
N PHE A 144 11.00 -5.37 -5.83
CA PHE A 144 12.42 -5.19 -6.20
C PHE A 144 12.73 -3.88 -6.91
N THR A 145 11.72 -3.20 -7.46
CA THR A 145 11.84 -1.87 -8.08
C THR A 145 10.94 -0.90 -7.33
N PRO A 146 11.42 -0.26 -6.24
CA PRO A 146 10.62 0.69 -5.51
C PRO A 146 10.37 1.94 -6.36
N SER A 147 9.14 2.11 -6.83
CA SER A 147 8.65 3.32 -7.49
C SER A 147 8.14 4.29 -6.44
N ASN A 148 9.02 4.87 -5.63
CA ASN A 148 8.64 6.02 -4.80
C ASN A 148 8.85 7.30 -5.61
N VAL A 149 7.78 8.06 -5.83
CA VAL A 149 7.89 9.44 -6.29
C VAL A 149 7.81 10.33 -5.06
N LEU A 150 8.96 10.82 -4.60
CA LEU A 150 8.99 11.98 -3.69
C LEU A 150 8.68 13.20 -4.56
N ALA A 151 7.53 13.84 -4.32
CA ALA A 151 7.18 15.12 -4.93
C ALA A 151 7.99 16.27 -4.30
#